data_AF-A0AA38MZ12-F1
#
_entry.id   AF-A0AA38MZ12-F1
#
_cell.length_a   1.000
_cell.length_b   1.000
_cell.length_c   1.000
_cell.angle_alpha   90.00
_cell.angle_beta   90.00
_cell.angle_gamma   90.00
#
_symmetry.space_group_name_H-M   'P 1'
#
loop_
_entity.id
_entity.type
_entity.pdbx_description
1 polymer ?
#
loop_
_entity_poly.entity_id
_entity_poly.type
_entity_poly.pdbx_seq_one_letter_code
_entity_poly.pdbx_strand_id
1 'polypeptide(L)'
;LTLETDSKYVLNIFKNHQKLEDRGFIGVPHARLVKCAITSFQMRPTQTRMVWAKGYNRHKGNEEADKLAGAAVKKEKASYVNLTPPPELNITGAKLSQMMQALAYKAIMVKKSSDDSMYRKRTDRNLMRIKNCVKDMFGYLPTSKAIWKSIRHKDFELKIQIFFWKAIHEAYWLGDQWINSNMRQELQERAICQVCREVDDMNHILTRCQSLARS
;
A
#
# COMPACT_ATOMS: atom_id res chain seq x y z
N LEU A 1 -32.01 -17.97 11.47
CA LEU A 1 -30.64 -18.27 11.96
C LEU A 1 -30.19 -17.14 12.87
N THR A 2 -29.63 -17.43 14.04
CA THR A 2 -28.97 -16.43 14.89
C THR A 2 -27.47 -16.71 14.88
N LEU A 3 -26.67 -15.71 14.56
CA LEU A 3 -25.21 -15.78 14.60
C LEU A 3 -24.68 -14.86 15.69
N GLU A 4 -23.92 -15.45 16.59
CA GLU A 4 -23.24 -14.74 17.67
C GLU A 4 -21.78 -14.52 17.26
N THR A 5 -21.30 -13.31 17.44
CA THR A 5 -19.88 -12.97 17.23
C THR A 5 -19.45 -11.87 18.17
N ASP A 6 -18.23 -11.96 18.67
CA ASP A 6 -17.56 -10.92 19.44
C ASP A 6 -16.84 -9.87 18.54
N SER A 7 -16.72 -10.17 17.24
CA SER A 7 -16.03 -9.32 16.27
C SER A 7 -16.86 -8.11 15.87
N LYS A 8 -16.52 -6.97 16.46
CA LYS A 8 -17.07 -5.66 16.05
C LYS A 8 -16.82 -5.35 14.58
N TYR A 9 -15.71 -5.84 14.02
CA TYR A 9 -15.38 -5.67 12.60
C TYR A 9 -16.42 -6.36 11.70
N VAL A 10 -16.73 -7.63 11.99
CA VAL A 10 -17.73 -8.41 11.26
C VAL A 10 -19.11 -7.75 11.37
N LEU A 11 -19.54 -7.38 12.58
CA LEU A 11 -20.81 -6.69 12.79
C LEU A 11 -20.90 -5.39 11.99
N ASN A 12 -19.82 -4.61 11.95
CA ASN A 12 -19.78 -3.35 11.22
C ASN A 12 -19.85 -3.53 9.70
N ILE A 13 -19.27 -4.61 9.16
CA ILE A 13 -19.39 -4.99 7.75
C ILE A 13 -20.85 -5.21 7.40
N PHE A 14 -21.53 -6.08 8.15
CA PHE A 14 -22.92 -6.43 7.85
C PHE A 14 -23.89 -5.28 8.12
N LYS A 15 -23.63 -4.46 9.14
CA LYS A 15 -24.42 -3.25 9.40
C LYS A 15 -24.35 -2.24 8.26
N ASN A 16 -23.22 -2.14 7.56
CA ASN A 16 -22.99 -1.14 6.51
C ASN A 16 -22.79 -1.77 5.12
N HIS A 17 -23.33 -2.97 4.89
CA HIS A 17 -23.01 -3.74 3.68
C HIS A 17 -23.37 -2.97 2.39
N GLN A 18 -24.52 -2.30 2.33
CA GLN A 18 -24.95 -1.48 1.19
C GLN A 18 -23.90 -0.43 0.80
N LYS A 19 -23.31 0.25 1.79
CA LYS A 19 -22.27 1.26 1.55
C LYS A 19 -20.97 0.63 1.01
N LEU A 20 -20.67 -0.60 1.38
CA LEU A 20 -19.52 -1.34 0.84
C LEU A 20 -19.76 -1.76 -0.61
N GLU A 21 -20.98 -2.22 -0.90
CA GLU A 21 -21.45 -2.58 -2.25
C GLU A 21 -21.44 -1.38 -3.19
N ASP A 22 -22.03 -0.25 -2.77
CA ASP A 22 -22.03 1.00 -3.55
C ASP A 22 -20.60 1.48 -3.87
N ARG A 23 -19.67 1.26 -2.95
CA ARG A 23 -18.26 1.61 -3.12
C ARG A 23 -17.43 0.53 -3.81
N GLY A 24 -18.06 -0.55 -4.29
CA GLY A 24 -17.41 -1.64 -5.01
C GLY A 24 -16.30 -2.32 -4.21
N PHE A 25 -16.37 -2.28 -2.87
CA PHE A 25 -15.34 -2.79 -1.97
C PHE A 25 -13.94 -2.19 -2.16
N ILE A 26 -13.82 -1.02 -2.81
CA ILE A 26 -12.53 -0.39 -3.10
C ILE A 26 -11.83 0.02 -1.80
N GLY A 27 -10.63 -0.51 -1.59
CA GLY A 27 -9.81 -0.24 -0.41
C GLY A 27 -10.29 -0.93 0.87
N VAL A 28 -11.21 -1.89 0.77
CA VAL A 28 -11.67 -2.71 1.90
C VAL A 28 -10.66 -3.84 2.16
N PRO A 29 -10.14 -3.99 3.39
CA PRO A 29 -9.29 -5.13 3.73
C PRO A 29 -10.00 -6.46 3.49
N HIS A 30 -9.31 -7.41 2.87
CA HIS A 30 -9.86 -8.72 2.54
C HIS A 30 -11.17 -8.65 1.73
N ALA A 31 -11.30 -7.66 0.83
CA ALA A 31 -12.51 -7.39 0.04
C ALA A 31 -13.17 -8.64 -0.56
N ARG A 32 -12.39 -9.59 -1.07
CA ARG A 32 -12.91 -10.87 -1.60
C ARG A 32 -13.67 -11.68 -0.55
N LEU A 33 -13.11 -11.84 0.66
CA LEU A 33 -13.77 -12.57 1.75
C LEU A 33 -15.05 -11.85 2.19
N VAL A 34 -14.96 -10.52 2.35
CA VAL A 34 -16.09 -9.68 2.75
C VAL A 34 -17.24 -9.79 1.76
N LYS A 35 -16.94 -9.69 0.47
CA LYS A 35 -17.92 -9.83 -0.61
C LYS A 35 -18.58 -11.21 -0.58
N CYS A 36 -17.78 -12.30 -0.54
CA CYS A 36 -18.34 -13.66 -0.50
C CYS A 36 -19.19 -13.90 0.75
N ALA A 37 -18.80 -13.35 1.90
CA ALA A 37 -19.59 -13.43 3.11
C ALA A 37 -20.94 -12.72 2.92
N ILE A 38 -20.95 -11.44 2.53
CA ILE A 38 -22.19 -10.67 2.28
C ILE A 38 -23.11 -11.40 1.29
N THR A 39 -22.56 -11.85 0.16
CA THR A 39 -23.32 -12.60 -0.84
C THR A 39 -23.91 -13.89 -0.27
N SER A 40 -23.17 -14.60 0.59
CA SER A 40 -23.66 -15.83 1.26
C SER A 40 -24.85 -15.57 2.18
N PHE A 41 -24.93 -14.38 2.80
CA PHE A 41 -26.10 -13.97 3.57
C PHE A 41 -27.26 -13.56 2.68
N GLN A 42 -27.01 -12.86 1.57
CA GLN A 42 -28.04 -12.45 0.62
C GLN A 42 -28.71 -13.62 -0.09
N MET A 43 -27.98 -14.72 -0.34
CA MET A 43 -28.55 -15.94 -0.91
C MET A 43 -29.53 -16.66 0.02
N ARG A 44 -29.54 -16.36 1.33
CA ARG A 44 -30.41 -17.05 2.27
C ARG A 44 -31.86 -16.56 2.13
N PRO A 45 -32.84 -17.47 2.00
CA PRO A 45 -34.26 -17.09 1.92
C PRO A 45 -34.84 -16.66 3.27
N THR A 46 -34.13 -16.91 4.38
CA THR A 46 -34.61 -16.65 5.74
C THR A 46 -33.80 -15.57 6.42
N GLN A 47 -34.47 -14.79 7.28
CA GLN A 47 -33.82 -13.75 8.05
C GLN A 47 -32.71 -14.34 8.94
N THR A 48 -31.54 -13.70 8.89
CA THR A 48 -30.42 -13.99 9.79
C THR A 48 -30.23 -12.84 10.76
N ARG A 49 -30.26 -13.15 12.06
CA ARG A 49 -30.02 -12.19 13.13
C ARG A 49 -28.57 -12.28 13.56
N MET A 50 -27.86 -11.16 13.59
CA MET A 50 -26.51 -11.09 14.17
C MET A 50 -26.59 -10.48 15.57
N VAL A 51 -25.95 -11.13 16.52
CA VAL A 51 -25.93 -10.73 17.93
C VAL A 51 -24.48 -10.53 18.36
N TRP A 52 -24.22 -9.42 19.04
CA TRP A 52 -22.90 -9.15 19.59
C TRP A 52 -22.71 -9.92 20.89
N ALA A 53 -21.83 -10.92 20.88
CA ALA A 53 -21.39 -11.59 22.08
C ALA A 53 -20.32 -10.73 22.77
N LYS A 54 -20.62 -10.16 23.94
CA LYS A 54 -19.59 -9.47 24.72
C LYS A 54 -18.60 -10.52 25.23
N GLY A 55 -17.33 -10.42 24.82
CA GLY A 55 -16.28 -11.40 25.14
C GLY A 55 -16.04 -11.68 26.63
N TYR A 56 -16.50 -10.81 27.54
CA TYR A 56 -16.37 -11.01 28.99
C TYR A 56 -17.52 -11.79 29.64
N ASN A 57 -18.64 -12.01 28.93
CA ASN A 57 -19.86 -12.60 29.51
C ASN A 57 -19.91 -14.14 29.49
N ARG A 58 -18.77 -14.81 29.25
CA ARG A 58 -18.66 -16.28 29.22
C ARG A 58 -19.80 -16.98 28.46
N HIS A 59 -20.10 -16.49 27.25
CA HIS A 59 -21.03 -17.18 26.37
C HIS A 59 -20.39 -18.49 25.92
N LYS A 60 -20.87 -19.62 26.45
CA LYS A 60 -20.32 -20.96 26.21
C LYS A 60 -20.06 -21.23 24.72
N GLY A 61 -20.99 -20.83 23.85
CA GLY A 61 -20.84 -20.97 22.39
C GLY A 61 -19.70 -20.15 21.79
N ASN A 62 -19.49 -18.91 22.26
CA ASN A 62 -18.38 -18.07 21.79
C ASN A 62 -17.03 -18.60 22.29
N GLU A 63 -16.96 -19.06 23.55
CA GLU A 63 -15.72 -19.64 24.10
C GLU A 63 -15.31 -20.93 23.37
N GLU A 64 -16.28 -21.78 23.03
CA GLU A 64 -16.01 -22.98 22.23
C GLU A 64 -15.58 -22.61 20.80
N ALA A 65 -16.18 -21.58 20.20
CA ALA A 65 -15.75 -21.06 18.90
C ALA A 65 -14.31 -20.53 18.94
N ASP A 66 -13.92 -19.81 19.99
CA ASP A 66 -12.54 -19.33 20.19
C ASP A 66 -11.54 -20.48 20.35
N LYS A 67 -11.91 -21.52 21.11
CA LYS A 67 -11.08 -22.74 21.25
C LYS A 67 -10.90 -23.44 19.90
N LEU A 68 -11.97 -23.57 19.12
CA LEU A 68 -11.91 -24.18 17.79
C LEU A 68 -11.07 -23.34 16.82
N ALA A 69 -11.19 -22.00 16.86
CA ALA A 69 -10.37 -21.09 16.07
C ALA A 69 -8.89 -21.22 16.44
N GLY A 70 -8.56 -21.25 17.74
CA GLY A 70 -7.20 -21.47 18.22
C GLY A 70 -6.61 -22.83 17.83
N ALA A 71 -7.43 -23.89 17.84
CA ALA A 71 -7.03 -25.20 17.35
C ALA A 71 -6.81 -25.20 15.81
N ALA A 72 -7.64 -24.46 15.07
CA ALA A 72 -7.51 -24.36 13.62
C ALA A 72 -6.20 -23.68 13.17
N VAL A 73 -5.67 -22.74 13.95
CA VAL A 73 -4.37 -22.09 13.69
C VAL A 73 -3.22 -23.11 13.66
N LYS A 74 -3.34 -24.21 14.41
CA LYS A 74 -2.31 -25.25 14.50
C LYS A 74 -2.40 -26.31 13.39
N LYS A 75 -3.41 -26.25 12.51
CA LYS A 75 -3.56 -27.20 11.41
C LYS A 75 -2.60 -26.86 10.28
N GLU A 76 -1.95 -27.89 9.71
CA GLU A 76 -1.02 -27.72 8.59
C GLU A 76 -1.70 -27.22 7.30
N LYS A 77 -2.98 -27.54 7.11
CA LYS A 77 -3.75 -27.16 5.92
C LYS A 77 -5.00 -26.37 6.32
N ALA A 78 -5.21 -25.26 5.63
CA ALA A 78 -6.44 -24.48 5.76
C ALA A 78 -7.65 -25.27 5.23
N SER A 79 -8.79 -25.10 5.90
CA SER A 79 -10.05 -25.65 5.40
C SER A 79 -10.47 -24.94 4.12
N TYR A 80 -11.06 -25.70 3.19
CA TYR A 80 -11.61 -25.13 1.96
C TYR A 80 -12.77 -24.18 2.28
N VAL A 81 -12.75 -23.01 1.67
CA VAL A 81 -13.83 -22.02 1.70
C VAL A 81 -14.15 -21.62 0.28
N ASN A 82 -15.42 -21.71 -0.13
CA ASN A 82 -15.85 -21.24 -1.43
C ASN A 82 -15.82 -19.71 -1.46
N LEU A 83 -14.95 -19.13 -2.29
CA LEU A 83 -14.76 -17.69 -2.46
C LEU A 83 -15.17 -17.20 -3.85
N THR A 84 -16.18 -17.86 -4.41
CA THR A 84 -16.77 -17.52 -5.71
C THR A 84 -18.24 -17.18 -5.49
N PRO A 85 -18.62 -15.89 -5.49
CA PRO A 85 -20.02 -15.51 -5.40
C PRO A 85 -20.77 -15.92 -6.68
N PRO A 86 -22.07 -16.25 -6.59
CA PRO A 86 -22.92 -16.46 -7.76
C PRO A 86 -22.91 -15.21 -8.67
N PRO A 87 -23.02 -15.38 -10.01
CA PRO A 87 -22.92 -14.29 -10.97
C PRO A 87 -23.91 -13.15 -10.71
N GLU A 88 -25.13 -13.45 -10.27
CA GLU A 88 -26.21 -12.47 -10.07
C GLU A 88 -25.91 -11.49 -8.93
N LEU A 89 -25.10 -11.90 -7.95
CA LEU A 89 -24.71 -11.10 -6.79
C LEU A 89 -23.23 -10.65 -6.88
N ASN A 90 -22.60 -10.85 -8.04
CA ASN A 90 -21.20 -10.55 -8.25
C ASN A 90 -20.99 -9.07 -8.61
N ILE A 91 -20.88 -8.21 -7.59
CA ILE A 91 -20.62 -6.77 -7.80
C ILE A 91 -19.23 -6.55 -8.42
N THR A 92 -19.17 -6.08 -9.67
CA THR A 92 -17.91 -5.94 -10.43
C THR A 92 -17.19 -4.62 -10.20
N GLY A 93 -17.86 -3.63 -9.60
CA GLY A 93 -17.28 -2.30 -9.38
C GLY A 93 -18.13 -1.42 -8.47
N ALA A 94 -17.70 -0.18 -8.30
CA ALA A 94 -18.43 0.81 -7.53
C ALA A 94 -19.54 1.46 -8.37
N LYS A 95 -20.67 1.76 -7.73
CA LYS A 95 -21.80 2.42 -8.34
C LYS A 95 -21.43 3.86 -8.72
N LEU A 96 -21.51 4.19 -10.01
CA LEU A 96 -21.10 5.51 -10.52
C LEU A 96 -21.87 6.66 -9.86
N SER A 97 -23.18 6.48 -9.60
CA SER A 97 -24.00 7.51 -8.95
C SER A 97 -23.61 7.80 -7.49
N GLN A 98 -22.84 6.91 -6.84
CA GLN A 98 -22.35 7.04 -5.47
C GLN A 98 -20.84 7.30 -5.43
N MET A 99 -20.21 7.49 -6.59
CA MET A 99 -18.77 7.60 -6.71
C MET A 99 -18.29 9.01 -6.35
N MET A 100 -17.38 9.09 -5.38
CA MET A 100 -16.64 10.31 -5.07
C MET A 100 -15.31 10.32 -5.80
N GLN A 101 -14.81 11.51 -6.17
CA GLN A 101 -13.49 11.68 -6.78
C GLN A 101 -12.37 10.97 -6.00
N ALA A 102 -12.39 11.07 -4.66
CA ALA A 102 -11.41 10.41 -3.80
C ALA A 102 -11.47 8.87 -3.89
N LEU A 103 -12.66 8.30 -4.09
CA LEU A 103 -12.84 6.86 -4.28
C LEU A 103 -12.38 6.43 -5.67
N ALA A 104 -12.74 7.20 -6.71
CA ALA A 104 -12.30 6.97 -8.08
C ALA A 104 -10.77 7.01 -8.19
N TYR A 105 -10.14 8.01 -7.58
CA TYR A 105 -8.69 8.12 -7.51
C TYR A 105 -8.05 6.90 -6.84
N LYS A 106 -8.59 6.44 -5.70
CA LYS A 106 -8.12 5.20 -5.05
C LYS A 106 -8.27 3.98 -5.95
N ALA A 107 -9.39 3.85 -6.67
CA ALA A 107 -9.63 2.74 -7.60
C ALA A 107 -8.58 2.71 -8.71
N ILE A 108 -8.33 3.88 -9.32
CA ILE A 108 -7.31 4.06 -10.37
C ILE A 108 -5.93 3.72 -9.81
N MET A 109 -5.59 4.20 -8.61
CA MET A 109 -4.29 3.91 -7.99
C MET A 109 -4.10 2.43 -7.70
N VAL A 110 -5.13 1.72 -7.22
CA VAL A 110 -5.08 0.26 -7.02
C VAL A 110 -4.82 -0.44 -8.36
N LYS A 111 -5.59 -0.09 -9.40
CA LYS A 111 -5.43 -0.68 -10.73
C LYS A 111 -4.06 -0.39 -11.35
N LYS A 112 -3.55 0.82 -11.18
CA LYS A 112 -2.21 1.21 -11.65
C LYS A 112 -1.10 0.56 -10.84
N SER A 113 -1.31 0.30 -9.54
CA SER A 113 -0.31 -0.40 -8.71
C SER A 113 -0.20 -1.89 -9.02
N SER A 114 -1.26 -2.49 -9.57
CA SER A 114 -1.21 -3.86 -10.11
C SER A 114 -0.63 -3.94 -11.51
N ASP A 115 -0.43 -2.80 -12.16
CA ASP A 115 0.19 -2.69 -13.48
C ASP A 115 1.68 -2.33 -13.29
N ASP A 116 2.56 -3.06 -13.95
CA ASP A 116 4.01 -2.86 -13.85
C ASP A 116 4.46 -1.50 -14.43
N SER A 117 3.55 -0.83 -15.16
CA SER A 117 3.75 0.50 -15.75
C SER A 117 4.07 1.62 -14.73
N MET A 118 3.79 1.42 -13.44
CA MET A 118 4.18 2.38 -12.38
C MET A 118 5.52 2.07 -11.69
N TYR A 119 6.26 1.03 -12.10
CA TYR A 119 7.55 0.69 -11.50
C TYR A 119 8.62 1.75 -11.82
N ARG A 120 8.91 2.62 -10.84
CA ARG A 120 9.95 3.64 -10.95
C ARG A 120 11.31 3.06 -10.54
N LYS A 121 11.96 2.35 -11.46
CA LYS A 121 13.29 1.72 -11.30
C LYS A 121 14.29 2.57 -10.50
N ARG A 122 14.42 3.85 -10.87
CA ARG A 122 15.34 4.81 -10.23
C ARG A 122 15.00 5.11 -8.77
N THR A 123 13.72 5.36 -8.50
CA THR A 123 13.23 5.58 -7.12
C THR A 123 13.46 4.34 -6.26
N ASP A 124 13.18 3.16 -6.80
CA ASP A 124 13.32 1.91 -6.06
C ASP A 124 14.79 1.58 -5.75
N ARG A 125 15.69 1.84 -6.71
CA ARG A 125 17.14 1.77 -6.50
C ARG A 125 17.60 2.66 -5.35
N ASN A 126 17.12 3.91 -5.29
CA ASN A 126 17.49 4.83 -4.21
C ASN A 126 16.88 4.42 -2.87
N LEU A 127 15.64 3.93 -2.85
CA LEU A 127 15.05 3.36 -1.64
C LEU A 127 15.88 2.16 -1.14
N MET A 128 16.37 1.29 -2.03
CA MET A 128 17.24 0.18 -1.64
C MET A 128 18.59 0.64 -1.11
N ARG A 129 19.21 1.66 -1.72
CA ARG A 129 20.44 2.29 -1.19
C ARG A 129 20.23 2.82 0.23
N ILE A 130 19.13 3.55 0.47
CA ILE A 130 18.79 4.07 1.81
C ILE A 130 18.57 2.93 2.80
N LYS A 131 17.81 1.89 2.41
CA LYS A 131 17.57 0.72 3.26
C LYS A 131 18.87 0.03 3.68
N ASN A 132 19.76 -0.21 2.72
CA ASN A 132 21.05 -0.84 2.98
C ASN A 132 21.91 0.02 3.90
N CYS A 133 22.01 1.33 3.62
CA CYS A 133 22.74 2.27 4.47
C CYS A 133 22.20 2.28 5.92
N VAL A 134 20.87 2.30 6.11
CA VAL A 134 20.26 2.24 7.45
C VAL A 134 20.55 0.90 8.13
N LYS A 135 20.53 -0.21 7.39
CA LYS A 135 20.88 -1.53 7.93
C LYS A 135 22.34 -1.57 8.37
N ASP A 136 23.24 -1.03 7.57
CA ASP A 136 24.68 -1.03 7.86
C ASP A 136 25.00 -0.13 9.06
N MET A 137 24.31 1.00 9.22
CA MET A 137 24.53 1.95 10.32
C MET A 137 23.81 1.58 11.62
N PHE A 138 22.58 1.05 11.55
CA PHE A 138 21.69 0.88 12.71
C PHE A 138 21.19 -0.55 12.92
N GLY A 139 21.58 -1.50 12.08
CA GLY A 139 21.27 -2.92 12.25
C GLY A 139 19.83 -3.33 11.91
N TYR A 140 18.99 -2.43 11.37
CA TYR A 140 17.61 -2.75 10.98
C TYR A 140 17.30 -2.30 9.55
N LEU A 141 16.38 -3.02 8.89
CA LEU A 141 15.96 -2.72 7.53
C LEU A 141 14.62 -1.96 7.52
N PRO A 142 14.60 -0.65 7.22
CA PRO A 142 13.35 0.12 7.22
C PRO A 142 12.45 -0.26 6.04
N THR A 143 11.13 -0.12 6.22
CA THR A 143 10.19 -0.22 5.10
C THR A 143 10.26 1.05 4.24
N SER A 144 9.96 0.94 2.93
CA SER A 144 9.87 2.13 2.05
C SER A 144 8.90 3.17 2.60
N LYS A 145 7.79 2.73 3.21
CA LYS A 145 6.81 3.60 3.87
C LYS A 145 7.41 4.36 5.07
N ALA A 146 8.27 3.71 5.86
CA ALA A 146 8.95 4.36 6.97
C ALA A 146 9.92 5.46 6.48
N ILE A 147 10.66 5.20 5.40
CA ILE A 147 11.54 6.19 4.76
C ILE A 147 10.73 7.40 4.27
N TRP A 148 9.62 7.17 3.55
CA TRP A 148 8.78 8.27 3.08
C TRP A 148 8.14 9.06 4.21
N LYS A 149 7.83 8.40 5.34
CA LYS A 149 7.31 9.06 6.53
C LYS A 149 8.40 9.90 7.22
N SER A 150 9.63 9.41 7.30
CA SER A 150 10.72 10.10 7.99
C SER A 150 11.13 11.39 7.29
N ILE A 151 11.16 11.43 5.95
CA ILE A 151 11.49 12.67 5.23
C ILE A 151 10.43 13.76 5.38
N ARG A 152 9.24 13.44 5.88
CA ARG A 152 8.14 14.37 6.17
C ARG A 152 8.01 14.69 7.66
N HIS A 153 9.07 14.43 8.43
CA HIS A 153 9.06 14.74 9.85
C HIS A 153 8.93 16.24 10.10
N LYS A 154 8.21 16.62 11.17
CA LYS A 154 7.93 18.02 11.52
C LYS A 154 9.19 18.86 11.80
N ASP A 155 10.30 18.19 12.11
CA ASP A 155 11.59 18.85 12.39
C ASP A 155 12.28 19.34 11.12
N PHE A 156 11.83 18.89 9.93
CA PHE A 156 12.34 19.37 8.65
C PHE A 156 11.44 20.47 8.10
N GLU A 157 12.06 21.61 7.74
CA GLU A 157 11.39 22.63 6.95
C GLU A 157 10.92 22.06 5.60
N LEU A 158 9.82 22.60 5.07
CA LEU A 158 9.22 22.14 3.81
C LEU A 158 10.23 22.06 2.65
N LYS A 159 11.14 23.03 2.54
CA LYS A 159 12.19 23.05 1.50
C LYS A 159 13.09 21.81 1.56
N ILE A 160 13.42 21.35 2.76
CA ILE A 160 14.24 20.15 3.00
C ILE A 160 13.45 18.89 2.67
N GLN A 161 12.17 18.82 3.06
CA GLN A 161 11.31 17.69 2.71
C GLN A 161 11.16 17.54 1.20
N ILE A 162 10.99 18.66 0.48
CA ILE A 162 10.93 18.70 -0.99
C ILE A 162 12.25 18.26 -1.60
N PHE A 163 13.38 18.72 -1.07
CA PHE A 163 14.71 18.31 -1.51
C PHE A 163 14.89 16.79 -1.40
N PHE A 164 14.62 16.20 -0.23
CA PHE A 164 14.72 14.74 -0.05
C PHE A 164 13.78 13.99 -0.98
N TRP A 165 12.55 14.45 -1.13
CA TRP A 165 11.61 13.84 -2.06
C TRP A 165 12.13 13.85 -3.50
N LYS A 166 12.64 14.99 -3.98
CA LYS A 166 13.21 15.12 -5.33
C LYS A 166 14.49 14.29 -5.50
N ALA A 167 15.35 14.24 -4.49
CA ALA A 167 16.57 13.46 -4.50
C ALA A 167 16.28 11.96 -4.61
N ILE A 168 15.40 11.42 -3.77
CA ILE A 168 15.02 9.99 -3.80
C ILE A 168 14.37 9.64 -5.13
N HIS A 169 13.56 10.54 -5.69
CA HIS A 169 12.92 10.33 -6.99
C HIS A 169 13.83 10.56 -8.21
N GLU A 170 15.08 11.02 -8.05
CA GLU A 170 15.93 11.50 -9.16
C GLU A 170 15.21 12.53 -10.05
N ALA A 171 14.48 13.44 -9.41
CA ALA A 171 13.68 14.46 -10.09
C ALA A 171 14.50 15.69 -10.51
N TYR A 172 15.79 15.74 -10.18
CA TYR A 172 16.73 16.75 -10.67
C TYR A 172 17.33 16.31 -12.00
N TRP A 173 17.64 17.29 -12.86
CA TRP A 173 18.27 17.03 -14.14
C TRP A 173 19.79 16.90 -13.95
N LEU A 174 20.24 15.67 -13.70
CA LEU A 174 21.62 15.33 -13.33
C LEU A 174 22.08 14.03 -14.02
N GLY A 175 23.39 13.83 -14.12
CA GLY A 175 24.01 12.63 -14.66
C GLY A 175 23.39 12.16 -15.98
N ASP A 176 22.97 10.89 -16.01
CA ASP A 176 22.39 10.21 -17.19
C ASP A 176 21.18 10.93 -17.82
N GLN A 177 20.51 11.83 -17.09
CA GLN A 177 19.41 12.64 -17.66
C GLN A 177 19.90 13.55 -18.80
N TRP A 178 21.17 13.94 -18.78
CA TRP A 178 21.79 14.75 -19.82
C TRP A 178 22.23 13.92 -21.04
N ILE A 179 22.46 12.60 -20.90
CA ILE A 179 23.01 11.71 -21.94
C ILE A 179 21.91 11.11 -22.85
N ASN A 180 20.88 11.89 -23.18
CA ASN A 180 19.85 11.45 -24.11
C ASN A 180 20.29 11.75 -25.56
N SER A 181 20.03 10.85 -26.50
CA SER A 181 20.35 11.01 -27.94
C SER A 181 19.78 12.29 -28.56
N ASN A 182 18.71 12.84 -27.98
CA ASN A 182 18.08 14.07 -28.44
C ASN A 182 18.68 15.36 -27.82
N MET A 183 19.67 15.26 -26.94
CA MET A 183 20.30 16.41 -26.30
C MET A 183 21.48 16.94 -27.11
N ARG A 184 21.63 18.26 -27.18
CA ARG A 184 22.81 18.92 -27.76
C ARG A 184 24.07 18.50 -27.01
N GLN A 185 25.18 18.34 -27.72
CA GLN A 185 26.45 17.85 -27.15
C GLN A 185 26.92 18.68 -25.95
N GLU A 186 26.83 20.01 -26.03
CA GLU A 186 27.16 20.95 -24.94
C GLU A 186 26.36 20.67 -23.64
N LEU A 187 25.13 20.17 -23.76
CA LEU A 187 24.30 19.80 -22.61
C LEU A 187 24.67 18.41 -22.06
N GLN A 188 25.12 17.49 -22.93
CA GLN A 188 25.57 16.17 -22.51
C GLN A 188 26.84 16.25 -21.64
N GLU A 189 27.70 17.25 -21.87
CA GLU A 189 28.89 17.49 -21.05
C GLU A 189 28.57 17.74 -19.57
N ARG A 190 27.34 18.17 -19.25
CA ARG A 190 26.84 18.35 -17.88
C ARG A 190 26.54 17.03 -17.16
N ALA A 191 26.56 15.90 -17.87
CA ALA A 191 26.38 14.59 -17.26
C ALA A 191 27.58 14.16 -16.41
N ILE A 192 28.76 14.71 -16.68
CA ILE A 192 30.03 14.28 -16.11
C ILE A 192 30.66 15.42 -15.32
N CYS A 193 31.08 15.12 -14.10
CA CYS A 193 31.81 16.08 -13.28
C CYS A 193 33.17 16.37 -13.92
N GLN A 194 33.47 17.64 -14.18
CA GLN A 194 34.71 18.04 -14.86
C GLN A 194 35.97 17.82 -14.00
N VAL A 195 35.81 17.76 -12.67
CA VAL A 195 36.91 17.53 -11.72
C VAL A 195 37.15 16.03 -11.56
N CYS A 196 36.10 15.27 -11.21
CA CYS A 196 36.24 13.86 -10.85
C CYS A 196 36.15 12.90 -12.04
N ARG A 197 35.66 13.36 -13.19
CA ARG A 197 35.39 12.56 -14.40
C ARG A 197 34.43 11.38 -14.18
N GLU A 198 33.59 11.46 -13.14
CA GLU A 198 32.50 10.52 -12.86
C GLU A 198 31.14 11.11 -13.28
N VAL A 199 30.11 10.27 -13.36
CA VAL A 199 28.73 10.74 -13.59
C VAL A 199 28.31 11.68 -12.45
N ASP A 200 27.89 12.88 -12.83
CA ASP A 200 27.49 13.95 -11.91
C ASP A 200 26.04 13.73 -11.43
N ASP A 201 25.84 12.62 -10.72
CA ASP A 201 24.58 12.27 -10.06
C ASP A 201 24.50 12.85 -8.65
N MET A 202 23.30 12.79 -8.04
CA MET A 202 23.08 13.36 -6.71
C MET A 202 23.98 12.72 -5.63
N ASN A 203 24.36 11.45 -5.78
CA ASN A 203 25.24 10.77 -4.85
C ASN A 203 26.68 11.28 -5.00
N HIS A 204 27.15 11.43 -6.24
CA HIS A 204 28.46 12.04 -6.52
C HIS A 204 28.53 13.44 -5.93
N ILE A 205 27.59 14.32 -6.30
CA ILE A 205 27.56 15.74 -5.89
C ILE A 205 27.60 15.89 -4.37
N LEU A 206 26.77 15.13 -3.64
CA LEU A 206 26.61 15.33 -2.20
C LEU A 206 27.65 14.61 -1.34
N THR A 207 28.23 13.50 -1.81
CA THR A 207 29.00 12.60 -0.93
C THR A 207 30.40 12.24 -1.43
N ARG A 208 30.72 12.42 -2.72
CA ARG A 208 31.98 11.94 -3.31
C ARG A 208 32.75 13.00 -4.09
N CYS A 209 32.10 14.08 -4.54
CA CYS A 209 32.72 15.08 -5.38
C CYS A 209 33.90 15.78 -4.67
N GLN A 210 35.00 15.95 -5.40
CA GLN A 210 36.24 16.56 -4.93
C GLN A 210 36.36 18.04 -5.33
N SER A 211 35.32 18.63 -5.95
CA SER A 211 35.37 20.04 -6.32
C SER A 211 35.45 20.91 -5.07
N LEU A 212 36.49 21.75 -4.99
CA LEU A 212 36.73 22.67 -3.86
C LEU A 212 35.62 23.73 -3.72
N ALA A 213 34.85 23.98 -4.78
CA ALA A 213 33.66 24.81 -4.73
C ALA A 213 32.44 23.98 -4.30
N ARG A 214 32.03 24.13 -3.04
CA ARG A 214 30.66 23.79 -2.62
C ARG A 214 29.73 24.78 -3.31
N SER A 215 28.93 24.31 -4.27
CA SER A 215 27.83 25.08 -4.84
C SER A 215 26.70 25.28 -3.84
#